data_AF-A0A7V7XCT8-F1
#
_entry.id   AF-A0A7V7XCT8-F1
#
_cell.length_a   1.000
_cell.length_b   1.000
_cell.length_c   1.000
_cell.angle_alpha   90.00
_cell.angle_beta   90.00
_cell.angle_gamma   90.00
#
_symmetry.space_group_name_H-M   'P 1'
#
loop_
_entity.id
_entity.type
_entity.pdbx_description
1 polymer ?
#
loop_
_entity_poly.entity_id
_entity_poly.type
_entity_poly.pdbx_seq_one_letter_code
_entity_poly.pdbx_strand_id
1 'polypeptide(L)'
;MSHDNSPETYRELLRLLVEFLAESGEETPDEVDEYLRDAGYIPDDLVMRMRQRMKKAMDASPLNWRNQTERIQQERDTLSRFRETLSGSVDQLKIEINTLLHSSQARLSVHHRNLNLDEMTEDDLAQLLAELQFQLSERRKASDKNEDK
;
A
#
# COMPACT_ATOMS: atom_id res chain seq x y z
N MET A 1 42.49 12.17 -36.04
CA MET A 1 41.57 11.03 -36.13
C MET A 1 40.28 11.46 -35.48
N SER A 2 39.39 12.07 -36.27
CA SER A 2 38.09 12.52 -35.79
C SER A 2 37.08 11.46 -36.18
N HIS A 3 36.48 10.79 -35.20
CA HIS A 3 35.32 9.93 -35.43
C HIS A 3 34.17 10.83 -35.86
N ASP A 4 33.87 10.78 -37.16
CA ASP A 4 32.75 11.48 -37.77
C ASP A 4 31.45 10.81 -37.31
N ASN A 5 30.94 11.25 -36.17
CA ASN A 5 29.59 10.93 -35.70
C ASN A 5 28.60 11.81 -36.48
N SER A 6 28.49 11.57 -37.78
CA SER A 6 27.47 12.20 -38.60
C SER A 6 26.08 11.71 -38.15
N PRO A 7 25.05 12.57 -38.16
CA PRO A 7 23.70 12.21 -37.75
C PRO A 7 23.04 11.13 -38.62
N GLU A 8 23.62 10.82 -39.78
CA GLU A 8 23.18 9.74 -40.69
C GLU A 8 23.54 8.36 -40.11
N THR A 9 24.77 8.19 -39.60
CA THR A 9 25.24 6.92 -39.02
C THR A 9 24.43 6.52 -37.78
N TYR A 10 24.04 7.48 -36.95
CA TYR A 10 23.22 7.22 -35.76
C TYR A 10 21.78 6.83 -36.11
N ARG A 11 21.21 7.43 -37.17
CA ARG A 11 19.87 7.08 -37.66
C ARG A 11 19.83 5.71 -38.31
N GLU A 12 20.87 5.33 -39.06
CA GLU A 12 21.03 3.97 -39.58
C GLU A 12 21.17 2.93 -38.47
N LEU A 13 21.96 3.26 -37.43
CA LEU A 13 22.17 2.35 -36.30
C LEU A 13 20.88 2.17 -35.48
N LEU A 14 20.11 3.23 -35.28
CA LEU A 14 18.78 3.14 -34.66
C LEU A 14 17.79 2.35 -35.52
N ARG A 15 17.85 2.49 -36.85
CA ARG A 15 17.00 1.72 -37.76
C ARG A 15 17.33 0.23 -37.71
N LEU A 16 18.60 -0.14 -37.76
CA LEU A 16 19.04 -1.53 -37.64
C LEU A 16 18.71 -2.11 -36.26
N LEU A 17 18.78 -1.32 -35.19
CA LEU A 17 18.37 -1.74 -33.85
C LEU A 17 16.87 -2.00 -33.79
N VAL A 18 16.05 -1.14 -34.41
CA VAL A 18 14.59 -1.31 -34.49
C VAL A 18 14.24 -2.52 -35.35
N GLU A 19 14.91 -2.73 -36.48
CA GLU A 19 14.71 -3.91 -37.34
C GLU A 19 15.11 -5.20 -36.60
N PHE A 20 16.24 -5.22 -35.88
CA PHE A 20 16.67 -6.36 -35.07
C PHE A 20 15.73 -6.67 -33.90
N LEU A 21 15.21 -5.64 -33.22
CA LEU A 21 14.22 -5.80 -32.14
C LEU A 21 12.81 -6.12 -32.66
N ALA A 22 12.50 -5.76 -33.91
CA ALA A 22 11.26 -6.13 -34.59
C ALA A 22 11.33 -7.54 -35.21
N GLU A 23 12.52 -8.10 -35.39
CA GLU A 23 12.76 -9.44 -35.95
C GLU A 23 12.37 -10.56 -34.96
N SER A 24 12.24 -10.24 -33.67
CA SER A 24 11.44 -11.05 -32.74
C SER A 24 9.97 -10.68 -32.91
N GLY A 25 9.33 -11.23 -33.94
CA GLY A 25 7.88 -11.23 -34.04
C GLY A 25 7.29 -11.76 -32.73
N GLU A 26 6.18 -11.17 -32.28
CA GLU A 26 5.45 -11.71 -31.14
C GLU A 26 5.17 -13.19 -31.41
N GLU A 27 5.76 -14.07 -30.58
CA GLU A 27 5.50 -15.51 -30.66
C GLU A 27 3.98 -15.69 -30.60
N THR A 28 3.44 -16.33 -31.63
CA THR A 28 2.01 -16.59 -31.69
C THR A 28 1.62 -17.54 -30.55
N PRO A 29 0.37 -17.48 -30.06
CA PRO A 29 -0.09 -18.42 -29.03
C PRO A 29 0.17 -19.89 -29.39
N ASP A 30 0.11 -20.23 -30.68
CA ASP A 30 0.37 -21.58 -31.18
C ASP A 30 1.85 -21.98 -31.08
N GLU A 31 2.79 -21.06 -31.36
CA GLU A 31 4.24 -21.28 -31.22
C GLU A 31 4.64 -21.46 -29.75
N VAL A 32 4.03 -20.68 -28.85
CA VAL A 32 4.23 -20.81 -27.40
C VAL A 32 3.68 -22.16 -26.90
N ASP A 33 2.51 -22.58 -27.38
CA ASP A 33 1.91 -23.87 -27.03
C ASP A 33 2.76 -25.05 -27.51
N GLU A 34 3.32 -24.97 -28.72
CA GLU A 34 4.22 -25.99 -29.28
C GLU A 34 5.53 -26.07 -28.46
N TYR A 35 6.14 -24.93 -28.16
CA TYR A 35 7.32 -24.86 -27.29
C TYR A 35 7.07 -25.46 -25.89
N LEU A 36 5.91 -25.16 -25.30
CA LEU A 36 5.52 -25.70 -23.99
C LEU A 36 5.31 -27.21 -24.03
N ARG A 37 4.73 -27.74 -25.11
CA ARG A 37 4.57 -29.19 -25.32
C ARG A 37 5.91 -29.88 -25.50
N ASP A 38 6.83 -29.28 -26.27
CA ASP A 38 8.18 -29.79 -26.47
C ASP A 38 8.99 -29.83 -25.17
N ALA A 39 8.76 -28.87 -24.27
CA ALA A 39 9.33 -28.86 -22.93
C ALA A 39 8.61 -29.82 -21.93
N GLY A 40 7.62 -30.60 -22.39
CA GLY A 40 6.91 -31.61 -21.61
C GLY A 40 5.74 -31.06 -20.76
N TYR A 41 5.31 -29.82 -21.01
CA TYR A 41 4.15 -29.23 -20.34
C TYR A 41 2.88 -29.39 -21.18
N ILE A 42 1.73 -29.44 -20.50
CA ILE A 42 0.42 -29.31 -21.14
C ILE A 42 0.00 -27.83 -20.97
N PRO A 43 -0.11 -27.05 -22.08
CA PRO A 43 -0.35 -25.60 -21.99
C PRO A 43 -1.58 -25.23 -21.15
N ASP A 44 -2.70 -25.92 -21.37
CA ASP A 44 -3.94 -25.70 -20.61
C ASP A 44 -3.79 -25.89 -19.11
N ASP A 45 -3.09 -26.95 -18.70
CA ASP A 45 -2.81 -27.23 -17.28
C ASP A 45 -1.91 -26.16 -16.67
N LEU A 46 -0.91 -25.70 -17.41
CA LEU A 46 0.00 -24.66 -16.95
C LEU A 46 -0.74 -23.34 -16.76
N VAL A 47 -1.55 -22.95 -17.74
CA VAL A 47 -2.40 -21.76 -17.69
C VAL A 47 -3.38 -21.85 -16.51
N MET A 48 -4.01 -23.00 -16.29
CA MET A 48 -4.91 -23.20 -15.15
C MET A 48 -4.18 -23.04 -13.81
N ARG A 49 -3.00 -23.66 -13.65
CA ARG A 49 -2.19 -23.55 -12.43
C ARG A 49 -1.72 -22.11 -12.20
N MET A 50 -1.30 -21.42 -13.25
CA MET A 50 -0.92 -20.01 -13.19
C MET A 50 -2.09 -19.12 -12.75
N ARG A 51 -3.28 -19.30 -13.36
CA ARG A 51 -4.49 -18.57 -12.97
C ARG A 51 -4.85 -18.80 -11.51
N GLN A 52 -4.78 -20.03 -11.02
CA GLN A 52 -5.05 -20.34 -9.62
C GLN A 52 -4.05 -19.69 -8.67
N ARG A 53 -2.74 -19.73 -8.99
CA ARG A 53 -1.70 -19.06 -8.17
C ARG A 53 -1.88 -17.56 -8.16
N MET A 54 -2.15 -16.96 -9.32
CA MET A 54 -2.36 -15.52 -9.45
C MET A 54 -3.63 -15.08 -8.72
N LYS A 55 -4.72 -15.84 -8.81
CA LYS A 55 -5.94 -15.59 -8.03
C LYS A 55 -5.65 -15.59 -6.53
N LYS A 56 -4.98 -16.63 -6.02
CA LYS A 56 -4.60 -16.68 -4.59
C LYS A 56 -3.70 -15.50 -4.19
N ALA A 57 -2.74 -15.12 -5.03
CA ALA A 57 -1.86 -13.99 -4.76
C ALA A 57 -2.62 -12.65 -4.76
N MET A 58 -3.57 -12.46 -5.68
CA MET A 58 -4.42 -11.27 -5.70
C MET A 58 -5.37 -11.23 -4.50
N ASP A 59 -5.98 -12.36 -4.15
CA ASP A 59 -6.88 -12.47 -3.00
C ASP A 59 -6.12 -12.24 -1.68
N ALA A 60 -4.87 -12.66 -1.58
CA ALA A 60 -4.01 -12.40 -0.41
C ALA A 60 -3.28 -11.04 -0.46
N SER A 61 -3.38 -10.30 -1.57
CA SER A 61 -2.62 -9.07 -1.75
C SER A 61 -3.12 -7.98 -0.79
N PRO A 62 -2.22 -7.31 -0.06
CA PRO A 62 -2.56 -6.12 0.74
C PRO A 62 -3.09 -4.96 -0.11
N LEU A 63 -2.82 -4.99 -1.42
CA LEU A 63 -3.28 -3.99 -2.40
C LEU A 63 -4.63 -4.35 -3.04
N ASN A 64 -5.22 -5.47 -2.66
CA ASN A 64 -6.57 -5.80 -3.09
C ASN A 64 -7.56 -4.83 -2.45
N TRP A 65 -8.22 -4.01 -3.27
CA TRP A 65 -9.18 -3.01 -2.83
C TRP A 65 -10.31 -3.60 -1.97
N ARG A 66 -10.68 -4.87 -2.17
CA ARG A 66 -11.68 -5.57 -1.33
C ARG A 66 -11.15 -5.76 0.09
N ASN A 67 -9.93 -6.27 0.23
CA ASN A 67 -9.28 -6.45 1.53
C ASN A 67 -9.05 -5.10 2.23
N GLN A 68 -8.71 -4.06 1.47
CA GLN A 68 -8.57 -2.70 2.02
C GLN A 68 -9.90 -2.17 2.53
N THR A 69 -11.00 -2.41 1.82
CA THR A 69 -12.33 -1.94 2.25
C THR A 69 -12.75 -2.59 3.56
N GLU A 70 -12.58 -3.90 3.70
CA GLU A 70 -12.89 -4.62 4.94
C GLU A 70 -12.01 -4.15 6.10
N ARG A 71 -10.71 -3.97 5.85
CA ARG A 71 -9.78 -3.47 6.86
C ARG A 71 -10.11 -2.04 7.29
N ILE A 72 -10.39 -1.14 6.34
CA ILE A 72 -10.80 0.24 6.64
C ILE A 72 -12.10 0.25 7.44
N GLN A 73 -13.05 -0.62 7.10
CA GLN A 73 -14.30 -0.71 7.84
C GLN A 73 -14.06 -1.21 9.28
N GLN A 74 -13.23 -2.22 9.46
CA GLN A 74 -12.85 -2.70 10.80
C GLN A 74 -12.15 -1.61 11.62
N GLU A 75 -11.21 -0.87 11.01
CA GLU A 75 -10.53 0.26 11.65
C GLU A 75 -11.53 1.36 12.06
N ARG A 76 -12.51 1.68 11.19
CA ARG A 76 -13.61 2.60 11.49
C ARG A 76 -14.52 2.11 12.62
N ASP A 77 -14.88 0.84 12.61
CA ASP A 77 -15.74 0.25 13.65
C ASP A 77 -15.02 0.28 15.01
N THR A 78 -13.71 0.02 15.05
CA THR A 78 -12.92 0.19 16.28
C THR A 78 -12.87 1.65 16.74
N LEU A 79 -12.67 2.61 15.83
CA LEU A 79 -12.69 4.03 16.17
C LEU A 79 -14.04 4.48 16.72
N SER A 80 -15.15 4.00 16.13
CA SER A 80 -16.51 4.29 16.61
C SER A 80 -16.72 3.78 18.04
N ARG A 81 -16.26 2.56 18.35
CA ARG A 81 -16.34 2.01 19.71
C ARG A 81 -15.51 2.81 20.72
N PHE A 82 -14.33 3.27 20.33
CA PHE A 82 -13.54 4.18 21.18
C PHE A 82 -14.31 5.48 21.43
N ARG A 83 -14.91 6.08 20.40
CA ARG A 83 -15.73 7.29 20.56
C ARG A 83 -16.91 7.09 21.51
N GLU A 84 -17.61 5.96 21.44
CA GLU A 84 -18.72 5.65 22.36
C GLU A 84 -18.30 5.56 23.82
N THR A 85 -17.04 5.24 24.10
CA THR A 85 -16.50 5.21 25.47
C THR A 85 -16.04 6.57 25.98
N LEU A 86 -15.91 7.57 25.11
CA LEU A 86 -15.51 8.92 25.47
C LEU A 86 -16.74 9.69 25.97
N SER A 87 -16.80 9.91 27.27
CA SER A 87 -17.77 10.84 27.87
C SER A 87 -17.03 11.74 28.85
N GLY A 88 -17.16 13.05 28.67
CA GLY A 88 -16.45 14.05 29.47
C GLY A 88 -16.76 15.47 29.01
N SER A 89 -16.53 16.44 29.87
CA SER A 89 -16.63 17.86 29.51
C SER A 89 -15.53 18.23 28.50
N VAL A 90 -15.79 19.23 27.65
CA VAL A 90 -14.81 19.79 26.69
C VAL A 90 -13.43 20.04 27.33
N ASP A 91 -13.40 20.57 28.55
CA ASP A 91 -12.14 20.84 29.26
C ASP A 91 -11.40 19.56 29.64
N GLN A 92 -12.13 18.49 29.98
CA GLN A 92 -11.54 17.18 30.28
C GLN A 92 -10.94 16.55 29.01
N LEU A 93 -11.64 16.64 27.87
CA LEU A 93 -11.13 16.17 26.58
C LEU A 93 -9.84 16.89 26.20
N LYS A 94 -9.80 18.22 26.35
CA LYS A 94 -8.58 19.02 26.08
C LYS A 94 -7.41 18.62 26.99
N ILE A 95 -7.66 18.39 28.28
CA ILE A 95 -6.62 17.96 29.23
C ILE A 95 -6.09 16.58 28.83
N GLU A 96 -6.97 15.66 28.46
CA GLU A 96 -6.58 14.29 28.10
C GLU A 96 -5.79 14.26 26.79
N ILE A 97 -6.24 15.01 25.77
CA ILE A 97 -5.49 15.22 24.52
C ILE A 97 -4.11 15.78 24.83
N ASN A 98 -4.01 16.87 25.59
CA ASN A 98 -2.72 17.45 25.95
C ASN A 98 -1.83 16.45 26.69
N THR A 99 -2.40 15.68 27.63
CA THR A 99 -1.65 14.65 28.36
C THR A 99 -1.09 13.61 27.41
N LEU A 100 -1.86 13.16 26.42
CA LEU A 100 -1.40 12.20 25.41
C LEU A 100 -0.33 12.81 24.47
N LEU A 101 -0.50 14.06 24.04
CA LEU A 101 0.48 14.78 23.22
C LEU A 101 1.84 14.93 23.94
N HIS A 102 1.83 15.18 25.26
CA HIS A 102 3.05 15.42 26.04
C HIS A 102 3.68 14.15 26.61
N SER A 103 2.86 13.16 27.02
CA SER A 103 3.36 11.88 27.57
C SER A 103 3.89 10.96 26.48
N SER A 104 3.32 11.03 25.28
CA SER A 104 3.88 10.36 24.14
C SER A 104 4.99 11.24 23.55
N GLN A 105 6.25 10.93 23.84
CA GLN A 105 7.39 11.33 22.99
C GLN A 105 7.25 10.78 21.53
N ALA A 106 6.14 10.09 21.24
CA ALA A 106 5.76 9.63 19.93
C ALA A 106 5.66 10.82 18.99
N ARG A 107 6.39 10.73 17.88
CA ARG A 107 6.12 11.52 16.69
C ARG A 107 4.70 11.20 16.23
N LEU A 108 3.73 11.91 16.80
CA LEU A 108 2.39 12.00 16.27
C LEU A 108 2.48 12.52 14.83
N SER A 109 1.56 12.06 13.98
CA SER A 109 1.50 12.47 12.59
C SER A 109 1.60 14.00 12.49
N VAL A 110 2.32 14.51 11.48
CA VAL A 110 2.60 15.96 11.30
C VAL A 110 1.32 16.81 11.38
N HIS A 111 0.19 16.22 10.98
CA HIS A 111 -1.16 16.79 11.10
C HIS A 111 -1.53 17.27 12.52
N HIS A 112 -1.00 16.66 13.58
CA HIS A 112 -1.36 17.01 14.96
C HIS A 112 -0.45 18.08 15.61
N ARG A 113 0.60 18.54 14.93
CA ARG A 113 1.59 19.48 15.51
C ARG A 113 1.11 20.92 15.68
N ASN A 114 0.10 21.34 14.90
CA ASN A 114 -0.43 22.71 14.89
C ASN A 114 -1.93 22.75 15.19
N LEU A 115 -2.44 21.85 16.03
CA LEU A 115 -3.85 21.83 16.41
C LEU A 115 -4.15 22.93 17.43
N ASN A 116 -5.10 23.82 17.10
CA ASN A 116 -5.67 24.76 18.06
C ASN A 116 -6.92 24.14 18.72
N LEU A 117 -6.75 23.57 19.91
CA LEU A 117 -7.82 22.87 20.63
C LEU A 117 -8.97 23.81 21.04
N ASP A 118 -8.72 25.13 21.12
CA ASP A 118 -9.72 26.11 21.54
C ASP A 118 -10.74 26.47 20.45
N GLU A 119 -10.42 26.17 19.19
CA GLU A 119 -11.30 26.41 18.04
C GLU A 119 -12.08 25.16 17.61
N MET A 120 -11.86 24.02 18.28
CA MET A 120 -12.48 22.73 17.93
C MET A 120 -13.80 22.53 18.66
N THR A 121 -14.77 21.90 17.98
CA THR A 121 -16.02 21.51 18.63
C THR A 121 -15.81 20.33 19.57
N GLU A 122 -16.77 20.07 20.47
CA GLU A 122 -16.74 18.90 21.36
C GLU A 122 -16.62 17.58 20.57
N ASP A 123 -17.34 17.48 19.45
CA ASP A 123 -17.28 16.33 18.55
C ASP A 123 -15.89 16.17 17.91
N ASP A 124 -15.28 17.28 17.48
CA ASP A 124 -13.92 17.26 16.91
C ASP A 124 -12.88 16.85 17.95
N LEU A 125 -13.02 17.30 19.20
CA LEU A 125 -12.15 16.92 20.30
C LEU A 125 -12.31 15.44 20.66
N ALA A 126 -13.54 14.94 20.72
CA ALA A 126 -13.80 13.52 20.95
C ALA A 126 -13.24 12.65 19.82
N GLN A 127 -13.38 13.09 18.55
CA GLN A 127 -12.79 12.39 17.41
C GLN A 127 -11.27 12.37 17.48
N LEU A 128 -10.64 13.53 17.76
CA LEU A 128 -9.18 13.63 17.88
C LEU A 128 -8.65 12.74 19.00
N LEU A 129 -9.33 12.72 20.15
CA LEU A 129 -8.95 11.86 21.28
C LEU A 129 -9.04 10.37 20.91
N ALA A 130 -10.11 9.96 20.23
CA ALA A 130 -10.27 8.58 19.75
C ALA A 130 -9.17 8.19 18.75
N GLU A 131 -8.82 9.07 17.81
CA GLU A 131 -7.74 8.85 16.86
C GLU A 131 -6.37 8.71 17.54
N LEU A 132 -6.06 9.56 18.52
CA LEU A 132 -4.81 9.51 19.28
C LEU A 132 -4.69 8.21 20.09
N GLN A 133 -5.75 7.81 20.78
CA GLN A 133 -5.80 6.56 21.54
C GLN A 133 -5.63 5.35 20.62
N PHE A 134 -6.29 5.35 19.45
CA PHE A 134 -6.15 4.28 18.46
C PHE A 134 -4.70 4.16 17.96
N GLN A 135 -4.07 5.27 17.55
CA GLN A 135 -2.68 5.27 17.08
C GLN A 135 -1.70 4.75 18.14
N LEU A 136 -1.91 5.11 19.41
CA LEU A 136 -1.10 4.59 20.52
C LEU A 136 -1.31 3.09 20.74
N SER A 137 -2.56 2.61 20.63
CA SER A 137 -2.87 1.18 20.78
C SER A 137 -2.23 0.33 19.68
N GLU A 138 -2.25 0.80 18.42
CA GLU A 138 -1.62 0.12 17.30
C GLU A 138 -0.09 0.07 17.44
N ARG A 139 0.52 1.15 17.95
CA ARG A 139 1.96 1.17 18.25
C ARG A 139 2.34 0.17 19.35
N ARG A 140 1.54 0.04 20.41
CA ARG A 140 1.79 -0.96 21.47
C ARG A 140 1.75 -2.37 20.90
N LYS A 141 0.70 -2.70 20.14
CA LYS A 141 0.59 -4.01 19.45
C LYS A 141 1.76 -4.26 18.48
N ALA A 142 2.26 -3.23 17.80
CA ALA A 142 3.41 -3.36 16.91
C ALA A 142 4.75 -3.53 17.67
N SER A 143 4.88 -2.92 18.85
CA SER A 143 6.03 -3.10 19.75
C SER A 143 6.06 -4.53 20.30
N ASP A 144 4.93 -5.03 20.81
CA ASP A 144 4.83 -6.38 21.38
C ASP A 144 5.14 -7.47 20.35
N LYS A 145 4.79 -7.25 19.07
CA LYS A 145 5.12 -8.19 17.98
C LYS A 145 6.60 -8.24 17.59
N ASN A 146 7.40 -7.26 17.99
CA ASN A 146 8.84 -7.23 17.70
C ASN A 146 9.69 -7.82 18.84
N GLU A 147 9.12 -8.09 20.00
CA GLU A 147 9.84 -8.74 21.12
C GLU A 147 9.78 -10.28 21.08
N ASP A 148 8.93 -10.86 20.21
CA ASP A 148 8.75 -12.31 20.01
C ASP A 148 9.57 -12.89 18.83
N LYS A 149 10.66 -12.24 18.40
CA LYS A 149 11.61 -12.76 17.39
C LYS A 149 13.05 -12.72 17.87
#